data_AF-A0A3P7I240-F1
#
_entry.id   AF-A0A3P7I240-F1
#
_cell.length_a   1.000
_cell.length_b   1.000
_cell.length_c   1.000
_cell.angle_alpha   90.00
_cell.angle_beta   90.00
_cell.angle_gamma   90.00
#
_symmetry.space_group_name_H-M   'P 1'
#
loop_
_entity.id
_entity.type
_entity.pdbx_description
1 polymer ?
#
loop_
_entity_poly.entity_id
_entity_poly.type
_entity_poly.pdbx_seq_one_letter_code
_entity_poly.pdbx_strand_id
1 'polypeptide(L)'
;VSTHFYHPGHYPKGYIGPARFQWSREEWLTGEEHTNGEGELVKRTVFSSIPLVVDSVPKTVEEWRLSKMRVHTERWIGKNGIQVQDLRDQLVRFRLYGPLALAIVSDALRLVDDEKAQQFSENHAEWRESVSRLPPGNVVDGSIFSLLVEDPRISRPSVKEVPNPEHDTLPTETRVLPRATFWDKNMRLKALADRMTDAELNKLKGKCLGQIKETEAKIPVLVVFRNGGSGRGDTLSGMDFWVALQLRTARASGWRDELEAHLEASRFCYPTDVMDTKAGSEDIRRMQVEHELKYDKRPHNRRVQYWRKMSVKYPFSFEYEELVNDWLKAKGKEAIEHSYILRDRRLLLLLSKWMEGKAKFSGLTSILNHQKWNVSD
;
A
#
# COMPACT_ATOMS: atom_id res chain seq x y z
N VAL A 1 -9.44 3.64 -5.86
CA VAL A 1 -9.82 2.39 -6.54
C VAL A 1 -8.65 1.41 -6.47
N SER A 2 -8.86 0.15 -6.09
CA SER A 2 -7.83 -0.89 -6.16
C SER A 2 -8.04 -1.72 -7.43
N THR A 3 -7.00 -1.93 -8.23
CA THR A 3 -7.09 -2.71 -9.47
C THR A 3 -5.80 -3.51 -9.70
N HIS A 4 -5.80 -4.33 -10.74
CA HIS A 4 -4.68 -5.17 -11.16
C HIS A 4 -4.05 -4.56 -12.41
N PHE A 5 -2.72 -4.42 -12.42
CA PHE A 5 -1.95 -3.99 -13.59
C PHE A 5 -1.53 -5.18 -14.44
N TYR A 6 -1.57 -4.98 -15.74
CA TYR A 6 -1.15 -5.95 -16.75
C TYR A 6 -0.26 -5.26 -17.79
N HIS A 7 0.57 -6.04 -18.46
CA HIS A 7 1.31 -5.55 -19.63
C HIS A 7 0.31 -5.12 -20.74
N PRO A 8 0.62 -4.03 -21.49
CA PRO A 8 -0.24 -3.55 -22.57
C PRO A 8 -0.57 -4.66 -23.56
N GLY A 9 -1.86 -4.88 -23.84
CA GLY A 9 -2.34 -5.88 -24.80
C GLY A 9 -2.21 -7.34 -24.37
N HIS A 10 -1.73 -7.63 -23.15
CA HIS A 10 -1.52 -9.02 -22.70
C HIS A 10 -2.67 -9.58 -21.87
N TYR A 11 -3.67 -8.77 -21.47
CA TYR A 11 -4.82 -9.23 -20.69
C TYR A 11 -5.54 -10.41 -21.37
N PRO A 12 -5.90 -11.48 -20.64
CA PRO A 12 -5.82 -11.67 -19.18
C PRO A 12 -4.47 -12.19 -18.64
N LYS A 13 -3.46 -12.37 -19.50
CA LYS A 13 -2.09 -12.79 -19.15
C LYS A 13 -1.20 -11.56 -18.89
N GLY A 14 0.05 -11.80 -18.45
CA GLY A 14 1.02 -10.73 -18.21
C GLY A 14 0.63 -9.83 -17.05
N TYR A 15 0.12 -10.42 -15.96
CA TYR A 15 -0.14 -9.72 -14.71
C TYR A 15 1.18 -9.19 -14.14
N ILE A 16 1.17 -7.94 -13.67
CA ILE A 16 2.34 -7.30 -13.07
C ILE A 16 2.16 -7.31 -11.56
N GLY A 17 1.11 -6.65 -11.08
CA GLY A 17 0.84 -6.57 -9.66
C GLY A 17 -0.43 -5.78 -9.35
N PRO A 18 -0.84 -5.72 -8.09
CA PRO A 18 -1.97 -4.89 -7.68
C PRO A 18 -1.50 -3.45 -7.52
N ALA A 19 -2.33 -2.51 -7.92
CA ALA A 19 -2.10 -1.09 -7.68
C ALA A 19 -3.35 -0.39 -7.20
N ARG A 20 -3.11 0.76 -6.57
CA ARG A 20 -4.15 1.58 -5.98
C ARG A 20 -4.08 2.97 -6.57
N PHE A 21 -5.22 3.41 -7.08
CA PHE A 21 -5.37 4.72 -7.65
C PHE A 21 -6.21 5.62 -6.76
N GLN A 22 -5.77 6.85 -6.63
CA GLN A 22 -6.59 7.93 -6.10
C GLN A 22 -6.73 8.99 -7.19
N TRP A 23 -7.98 9.41 -7.39
CA TRP A 23 -8.34 10.40 -8.40
C TRP A 23 -8.67 11.70 -7.69
N SER A 24 -8.05 12.79 -8.13
CA SER A 24 -8.45 14.14 -7.77
C SER A 24 -9.02 14.86 -8.99
N ARG A 25 -10.01 15.74 -8.78
CA ARG A 25 -10.60 16.55 -9.86
C ARG A 25 -9.63 17.62 -10.38
N GLU A 26 -8.68 18.03 -9.56
CA GLU A 26 -7.57 18.89 -9.97
C GLU A 26 -6.50 17.99 -10.60
N GLU A 27 -6.61 17.67 -11.90
CA GLU A 27 -5.63 17.10 -12.87
C GLU A 27 -4.57 16.04 -12.45
N TRP A 28 -4.53 15.56 -11.21
CA TRP A 28 -3.51 14.66 -10.67
C TRP A 28 -4.07 13.25 -10.45
N LEU A 29 -3.51 12.29 -11.17
CA LEU A 29 -3.65 10.86 -10.88
C LEU A 29 -2.49 10.46 -9.96
N THR A 30 -2.80 9.86 -8.81
CA THR A 30 -1.79 9.19 -7.98
C THR A 30 -1.99 7.68 -8.02
N GLY A 31 -0.92 6.97 -8.36
CA GLY A 31 -0.84 5.51 -8.33
C GLY A 31 0.11 5.08 -7.22
N GLU A 32 -0.33 4.15 -6.37
CA GLU A 32 0.52 3.43 -5.42
C GLU A 32 0.74 2.01 -5.93
N GLU A 33 1.99 1.56 -5.92
CA GLU A 33 2.42 0.24 -6.35
C GLU A 33 3.33 -0.40 -5.31
N HIS A 34 3.44 -1.73 -5.37
CA HIS A 34 4.28 -2.49 -4.45
C HIS A 34 5.75 -2.46 -4.87
N THR A 35 6.61 -2.03 -3.96
CA THR A 35 8.06 -1.88 -4.13
C THR A 35 8.80 -3.15 -3.72
N ASN A 36 8.61 -4.24 -4.46
CA ASN A 36 9.51 -5.40 -4.41
C ASN A 36 9.99 -5.71 -5.82
N GLY A 37 11.13 -5.14 -6.21
CA GLY A 37 11.80 -5.36 -7.50
C GLY A 37 11.10 -4.79 -8.74
N GLU A 38 9.77 -4.68 -8.71
CA GLU A 38 8.96 -4.22 -9.86
C GLU A 38 8.69 -2.73 -9.89
N GLY A 39 9.08 -1.95 -8.88
CA GLY A 39 9.07 -0.48 -8.99
C GLY A 39 9.91 -0.02 -10.19
N GLU A 40 10.95 -0.77 -10.57
CA GLU A 40 11.75 -0.52 -11.78
C GLU A 40 11.09 -1.09 -13.05
N LEU A 41 10.32 -2.18 -12.94
CA LEU A 41 9.68 -2.88 -14.06
C LEU A 41 8.36 -2.22 -14.47
N VAL A 42 7.59 -1.65 -13.55
CA VAL A 42 6.46 -0.77 -13.85
C VAL A 42 6.97 0.57 -14.36
N LYS A 43 8.06 1.11 -13.77
CA LYS A 43 8.78 2.24 -14.36
C LYS A 43 9.17 1.98 -15.81
N ARG A 44 9.64 0.77 -16.13
CA ARG A 44 10.00 0.37 -17.50
C ARG A 44 8.80 -0.03 -18.35
N THR A 45 7.71 -0.56 -17.80
CA THR A 45 6.57 -1.04 -18.60
C THR A 45 5.59 0.09 -18.90
N VAL A 46 5.28 0.92 -17.91
CA VAL A 46 4.37 2.07 -18.05
C VAL A 46 5.11 3.29 -18.61
N PHE A 47 6.40 3.45 -18.30
CA PHE A 47 7.18 4.63 -18.71
C PHE A 47 8.41 4.33 -19.61
N SER A 48 8.55 3.12 -20.21
CA SER A 48 9.64 2.85 -21.20
C SER A 48 9.66 3.84 -22.36
N SER A 49 8.51 4.42 -22.70
CA SER A 49 8.35 5.40 -23.76
C SER A 49 8.65 6.83 -23.33
N ILE A 50 9.00 7.06 -22.05
CA ILE A 50 9.19 8.39 -21.46
C ILE A 50 10.66 8.62 -21.11
N PRO A 51 11.31 9.67 -21.65
CA PRO A 51 12.67 10.01 -21.26
C PRO A 51 12.71 10.48 -19.79
N LEU A 52 13.62 9.87 -19.01
CA LEU A 52 13.95 10.28 -17.66
C LEU A 52 14.73 11.60 -17.71
N VAL A 53 14.21 12.64 -17.05
CA VAL A 53 14.96 13.87 -16.82
C VAL A 53 15.61 13.73 -15.45
N VAL A 54 16.88 13.36 -15.43
CA VAL A 54 17.66 13.33 -14.19
C VAL A 54 18.14 14.75 -13.92
N ASP A 55 17.86 15.26 -12.72
CA ASP A 55 18.50 16.49 -12.25
C ASP A 55 20.03 16.34 -12.35
N SER A 56 20.73 17.43 -12.72
CA SER A 56 22.17 17.43 -13.00
C SER A 56 22.98 16.62 -11.98
N VAL A 57 23.80 15.68 -12.47
CA VAL A 57 24.69 14.87 -11.62
C VAL A 57 25.61 15.80 -10.83
N PRO A 58 25.67 15.68 -9.48
CA PRO A 58 26.56 16.50 -8.65
C PRO A 58 28.01 16.34 -9.12
N LYS A 59 28.71 17.45 -9.33
CA LYS A 59 30.10 17.43 -9.82
C LYS A 59 31.13 17.46 -8.68
N THR A 60 30.71 17.90 -7.49
CA THR A 60 31.58 17.99 -6.30
C THR A 60 31.05 17.14 -5.13
N VAL A 61 31.93 16.84 -4.17
CA VAL A 61 31.57 16.09 -2.96
C VAL A 61 30.63 16.88 -2.06
N GLU A 62 30.77 18.22 -1.98
CA GLU A 62 29.79 19.05 -1.26
C GLU A 62 28.43 19.06 -1.97
N GLU A 63 28.39 19.20 -3.30
CA GLU A 63 27.13 19.09 -4.05
C GLU A 63 26.49 17.72 -3.87
N TRP A 64 27.29 16.64 -3.81
CA TRP A 64 26.80 15.29 -3.57
C TRP A 64 26.25 15.10 -2.16
N ARG A 65 26.90 15.69 -1.14
CA ARG A 65 26.39 15.70 0.24
C ARG A 65 25.10 16.50 0.35
N LEU A 66 25.04 17.66 -0.29
CA LEU A 66 23.85 18.50 -0.35
C LEU A 66 22.74 17.83 -1.17
N SER A 67 23.06 17.09 -2.23
CA SER A 67 22.08 16.34 -3.02
C SER A 67 21.50 15.16 -2.25
N LYS A 68 22.29 14.50 -1.39
CA LYS A 68 21.79 13.48 -0.45
C LYS A 68 20.91 14.04 0.67
N MET A 69 21.13 15.30 1.05
CA MET A 69 20.27 16.01 2.02
C MET A 69 18.98 16.55 1.37
N ARG A 70 18.95 16.66 0.04
CA ARG A 70 17.75 17.09 -0.69
C ARG A 70 16.81 15.92 -0.91
N VAL A 71 15.54 16.19 -0.70
CA VAL A 71 14.44 15.32 -1.05
C VAL A 71 14.48 15.06 -2.57
N HIS A 72 14.81 13.83 -2.97
CA HIS A 72 14.90 13.46 -4.38
C HIS A 72 13.50 13.33 -4.98
N THR A 73 13.27 13.92 -6.15
CA THR A 73 12.02 13.78 -6.92
C THR A 73 12.41 13.43 -8.34
N GLU A 74 12.42 12.14 -8.69
CA GLU A 74 12.59 11.75 -10.09
C GLU A 74 11.36 12.23 -10.87
N ARG A 75 11.58 12.94 -11.98
CA ARG A 75 10.51 13.43 -12.85
C ARG A 75 10.69 12.86 -14.26
N TRP A 76 9.60 12.32 -14.80
CA TRP A 76 9.52 11.87 -16.18
C TRP A 76 8.51 12.73 -16.94
N ILE A 77 8.85 13.13 -18.16
CA ILE A 77 7.98 13.93 -19.03
C ILE A 77 7.76 13.17 -20.33
N GLY A 78 6.56 12.61 -20.49
CA GLY A 78 6.14 11.87 -21.67
C GLY A 78 6.00 12.75 -22.90
N LYS A 79 6.10 12.13 -24.08
CA LYS A 79 5.92 12.80 -25.38
C LYS A 79 4.58 13.53 -25.52
N ASN A 80 3.57 13.12 -24.74
CA ASN A 80 2.22 13.69 -24.76
C ASN A 80 2.00 14.76 -23.67
N GLY A 81 3.06 15.29 -23.07
CA GLY A 81 2.96 16.27 -21.98
C GLY A 81 2.62 15.68 -20.60
N ILE A 82 2.47 14.36 -20.50
CA ILE A 82 2.20 13.67 -19.23
C ILE A 82 3.44 13.77 -18.33
N GLN A 83 3.27 14.29 -17.12
CA GLN A 83 4.32 14.38 -16.12
C GLN A 83 4.11 13.33 -15.04
N VAL A 84 5.17 12.60 -14.71
CA VAL A 84 5.19 11.61 -13.63
C VAL A 84 6.24 12.03 -12.62
N GLN A 85 5.91 11.95 -11.32
CA GLN A 85 6.80 12.32 -10.23
C GLN A 85 6.91 11.16 -9.24
N ASP A 86 8.15 10.78 -8.91
CA ASP A 86 8.43 9.81 -7.86
C ASP A 86 8.44 10.49 -6.50
N LEU A 87 7.60 10.01 -5.60
CA LEU A 87 7.43 10.54 -4.24
C LEU A 87 7.86 9.54 -3.15
N ARG A 88 8.57 8.46 -3.49
CA ARG A 88 8.99 7.42 -2.54
C ARG A 88 9.78 7.97 -1.34
N ASP A 89 10.62 8.98 -1.57
CA ASP A 89 11.43 9.61 -0.51
C ASP A 89 10.73 10.81 0.16
N GLN A 90 9.49 11.12 -0.23
CA GLN A 90 8.74 12.29 0.21
C GLN A 90 7.58 11.99 1.15
N LEU A 91 6.99 10.81 1.00
CA LEU A 91 5.74 10.47 1.66
C LEU A 91 5.92 9.25 2.55
N VAL A 92 5.23 9.28 3.67
CA VAL A 92 5.23 8.20 4.66
C VAL A 92 3.82 7.69 4.81
N ARG A 93 3.69 6.37 4.91
CA ARG A 93 2.40 5.71 5.09
C ARG A 93 2.41 4.87 6.36
N PHE A 94 1.57 5.24 7.31
CA PHE A 94 1.22 4.37 8.42
C PHE A 94 -0.04 3.58 8.07
N ARG A 95 -0.03 2.28 8.39
CA ARG A 95 -1.23 1.46 8.36
C ARG A 95 -1.57 1.04 9.77
N LEU A 96 -2.81 1.31 10.16
CA LEU A 96 -3.34 0.89 11.45
C LEU A 96 -4.44 -0.13 11.21
N TYR A 97 -4.42 -1.18 12.03
CA TYR A 97 -5.43 -2.23 12.04
C TYR A 97 -6.05 -2.34 13.43
N GLY A 98 -7.33 -2.68 13.48
CA GLY A 98 -8.04 -2.97 14.72
C GLY A 98 -9.18 -2.00 15.03
N PRO A 99 -10.07 -2.37 15.98
CA PRO A 99 -11.29 -1.62 16.28
C PRO A 99 -11.00 -0.25 16.91
N LEU A 100 -9.91 -0.11 17.67
CA LEU A 100 -9.50 1.15 18.30
C LEU A 100 -8.61 2.02 17.41
N ALA A 101 -8.30 1.59 16.18
CA ALA A 101 -7.38 2.30 15.29
C ALA A 101 -7.84 3.74 15.04
N LEU A 102 -9.13 3.96 14.82
CA LEU A 102 -9.68 5.28 14.56
C LEU A 102 -9.67 6.19 15.80
N ALA A 103 -9.96 5.61 16.97
CA ALA A 103 -9.87 6.33 18.25
C ALA A 103 -8.43 6.80 18.52
N ILE A 104 -7.45 5.93 18.27
CA ILE A 104 -6.02 6.25 18.39
C ILE A 104 -5.61 7.38 17.44
N VAL A 105 -6.03 7.31 16.17
CA VAL A 105 -5.70 8.35 15.19
C VAL A 105 -6.37 9.68 15.56
N SER A 106 -7.64 9.65 15.95
CA SER A 106 -8.40 10.86 16.31
C SER A 106 -7.83 11.54 17.54
N ASP A 107 -7.39 10.77 18.53
CA ASP A 107 -6.73 11.31 19.72
C ASP A 107 -5.29 11.77 19.44
N ALA A 108 -4.57 11.09 18.52
CA ALA A 108 -3.20 11.46 18.12
C ALA A 108 -3.11 12.76 17.33
N LEU A 109 -4.06 12.95 16.43
CA LEU A 109 -4.08 14.05 15.48
C LEU A 109 -4.91 15.20 16.03
N ARG A 110 -4.25 16.29 16.40
CA ARG A 110 -4.92 17.54 16.72
C ARG A 110 -5.12 18.36 15.45
N LEU A 111 -6.38 18.64 15.10
CA LEU A 111 -6.71 19.49 13.97
C LEU A 111 -6.33 20.96 14.24
N VAL A 112 -5.94 21.67 13.18
CA VAL A 112 -5.66 23.11 13.23
C VAL A 112 -6.98 23.89 13.17
N ASP A 113 -7.18 24.83 14.07
CA ASP A 113 -8.41 25.65 14.13
C ASP A 113 -8.23 27.06 13.52
N ASP A 114 -7.02 27.39 13.05
CA ASP A 114 -6.65 28.69 12.48
C ASP A 114 -7.35 28.99 11.14
N GLU A 115 -7.36 30.26 10.71
CA GLU A 115 -7.74 30.67 9.35
C GLU A 115 -6.97 29.90 8.25
N LYS A 116 -5.74 29.45 8.58
CA LYS A 116 -4.91 28.58 7.71
C LYS A 116 -5.61 27.26 7.36
N ALA A 117 -6.58 26.81 8.17
CA ALA A 117 -7.35 25.59 7.96
C ALA A 117 -8.62 25.79 7.11
N GLN A 118 -8.88 26.99 6.58
CA GLN A 118 -10.10 27.27 5.81
C GLN A 118 -10.27 26.34 4.59
N GLN A 119 -9.18 25.86 3.99
CA GLN A 119 -9.21 24.90 2.89
C GLN A 119 -9.60 23.47 3.33
N PHE A 120 -9.51 23.18 4.62
CA PHE A 120 -9.76 21.87 5.24
C PHE A 120 -11.04 21.83 6.08
N SER A 121 -11.76 22.94 6.19
CA SER A 121 -12.89 23.12 7.12
C SER A 121 -13.99 22.06 6.96
N GLU A 122 -14.35 21.71 5.72
CA GLU A 122 -15.34 20.66 5.41
C GLU A 122 -14.88 19.27 5.93
N ASN A 123 -13.62 18.91 5.68
CA ASN A 123 -13.05 17.65 6.17
C ASN A 123 -12.89 17.64 7.69
N HIS A 124 -12.54 18.79 8.29
CA HIS A 124 -12.41 18.95 9.73
C HIS A 124 -13.76 18.81 10.44
N ALA A 125 -14.82 19.43 9.92
CA ALA A 125 -16.17 19.29 10.46
C ALA A 125 -16.61 17.83 10.45
N GLU A 126 -16.53 17.18 9.29
CA GLU A 126 -16.91 15.76 9.14
C GLU A 126 -16.08 14.83 10.04
N TRP A 127 -14.78 15.11 10.18
CA TRP A 127 -13.90 14.35 11.06
C TRP A 127 -14.31 14.43 12.52
N ARG A 128 -14.59 15.65 13.03
CA ARG A 128 -14.96 15.87 14.44
C ARG A 128 -16.38 15.39 14.75
N GLU A 129 -17.31 15.58 13.82
CA GLU A 129 -18.74 15.32 14.05
C GLU A 129 -19.09 13.85 13.86
N SER A 130 -18.51 13.17 12.88
CA SER A 130 -18.88 11.79 12.53
C SER A 130 -17.71 10.83 12.61
N VAL A 131 -16.68 11.01 11.77
CA VAL A 131 -15.70 9.96 11.49
C VAL A 131 -14.95 9.51 12.75
N SER A 132 -14.52 10.45 13.59
CA SER A 132 -13.75 10.15 14.81
C SER A 132 -14.50 9.30 15.85
N ARG A 133 -15.84 9.28 15.80
CA ARG A 133 -16.72 8.55 16.73
C ARG A 133 -17.14 7.18 16.21
N LEU A 134 -17.00 6.94 14.91
CA LEU A 134 -17.40 5.68 14.29
C LEU A 134 -16.41 4.55 14.59
N PRO A 135 -16.87 3.30 14.71
CA PRO A 135 -15.95 2.17 14.58
C PRO A 135 -15.42 2.12 13.13
N PRO A 136 -14.14 1.76 12.92
CA PRO A 136 -13.53 1.82 11.59
C PRO A 136 -14.21 0.91 10.56
N GLY A 137 -14.93 -0.13 10.99
CA GLY A 137 -15.72 -1.00 10.11
C GLY A 137 -16.99 -0.37 9.54
N ASN A 138 -17.48 0.74 10.11
CA ASN A 138 -18.67 1.45 9.65
C ASN A 138 -18.35 2.54 8.63
N VAL A 139 -17.07 2.84 8.40
CA VAL A 139 -16.64 3.82 7.41
C VAL A 139 -16.67 3.17 6.03
N VAL A 140 -17.14 3.92 5.03
CA VAL A 140 -17.19 3.46 3.64
C VAL A 140 -15.78 3.16 3.14
N ASP A 141 -15.61 1.99 2.49
CA ASP A 141 -14.33 1.59 1.93
C ASP A 141 -13.86 2.59 0.86
N GLY A 142 -12.65 3.10 1.03
CA GLY A 142 -12.07 4.07 0.11
C GLY A 142 -12.44 5.52 0.38
N SER A 143 -13.12 5.83 1.49
CA SER A 143 -13.24 7.21 1.98
C SER A 143 -11.87 7.81 2.26
N ILE A 144 -11.72 9.09 1.94
CA ILE A 144 -10.46 9.83 2.03
C ILE A 144 -10.74 11.18 2.70
N PHE A 145 -9.96 11.52 3.72
CA PHE A 145 -10.03 12.79 4.40
C PHE A 145 -8.68 13.48 4.35
N SER A 146 -8.66 14.71 3.84
CA SER A 146 -7.47 15.56 3.90
C SER A 146 -7.60 16.45 5.14
N LEU A 147 -6.66 16.33 6.06
CA LEU A 147 -6.68 17.01 7.35
C LEU A 147 -5.42 17.87 7.48
N LEU A 148 -5.57 19.09 7.97
CA LEU A 148 -4.45 19.88 8.48
C LEU A 148 -4.32 19.65 9.99
N VAL A 149 -3.16 19.19 10.42
CA VAL A 149 -2.88 18.84 11.83
C VAL A 149 -1.72 19.66 12.40
N GLU A 150 -1.78 19.89 13.71
CA GLU A 150 -0.64 20.41 14.46
C GLU A 150 0.48 19.36 14.57
N ASP A 151 1.66 19.80 15.01
CA ASP A 151 2.76 18.90 15.32
C ASP A 151 2.34 17.82 16.34
N PRO A 152 2.42 16.52 16.01
CA PRO A 152 1.98 15.43 16.90
C PRO A 152 2.81 15.33 18.19
N ARG A 153 3.93 16.06 18.33
CA ARG A 153 4.72 16.17 19.57
C ARG A 153 4.03 16.95 20.67
N ILE A 154 3.08 17.83 20.34
CA ILE A 154 2.36 18.65 21.33
C ILE A 154 1.16 17.92 21.90
N SER A 155 0.55 17.01 21.12
CA SER A 155 -0.59 16.21 21.56
C SER A 155 -0.18 14.98 22.38
N ARG A 156 1.11 14.67 22.54
CA ARG A 156 1.57 13.45 23.23
C ARG A 156 1.14 13.42 24.70
N PRO A 157 0.52 12.33 25.18
CA PRO A 157 0.29 12.16 26.61
C PRO A 157 1.61 11.86 27.33
N SER A 158 1.67 12.19 28.63
CA SER A 158 2.85 11.94 29.47
C SER A 158 3.06 10.45 29.77
N VAL A 159 1.98 9.68 29.78
CA VAL A 159 1.96 8.24 30.04
C VAL A 159 1.21 7.56 28.89
N LYS A 160 1.42 6.26 28.70
CA LYS A 160 0.66 5.51 27.72
C LYS A 160 -0.81 5.45 28.12
N GLU A 161 -1.69 5.89 27.24
CA GLU A 161 -3.13 5.97 27.49
C GLU A 161 -3.90 5.25 26.39
N VAL A 162 -4.92 4.48 26.78
CA VAL A 162 -5.84 3.84 25.84
C VAL A 162 -6.96 4.84 25.56
N PRO A 163 -7.17 5.26 24.30
CA PRO A 163 -8.30 6.13 23.97
C PRO A 163 -9.62 5.44 24.31
N ASN A 164 -10.54 6.18 24.91
CA ASN A 164 -11.89 5.73 25.19
C ASN A 164 -12.87 6.36 24.19
N PRO A 165 -13.19 5.71 23.06
CA PRO A 165 -14.11 6.27 22.09
C PRO A 165 -15.56 6.23 22.60
N GLU A 166 -16.24 7.37 22.54
CA GLU A 166 -17.70 7.38 22.54
C GLU A 166 -18.18 6.97 21.15
N HIS A 167 -18.83 5.82 21.06
CA HIS A 167 -19.26 5.27 19.77
C HIS A 167 -20.68 5.69 19.42
N ASP A 168 -20.81 6.37 18.28
CA ASP A 168 -22.10 6.52 17.61
C ASP A 168 -22.34 5.30 16.70
N THR A 169 -23.54 4.72 16.78
CA THR A 169 -23.90 3.50 16.04
C THR A 169 -24.52 3.79 14.67
N LEU A 170 -24.76 5.06 14.33
CA LEU A 170 -25.45 5.42 13.10
C LEU A 170 -24.50 5.39 11.90
N PRO A 171 -24.83 4.65 10.83
CA PRO A 171 -24.10 4.71 9.57
C PRO A 171 -24.20 6.13 8.99
N THR A 172 -23.08 6.81 8.84
CA THR A 172 -23.03 8.09 8.15
C THR A 172 -22.61 7.87 6.70
N GLU A 173 -23.46 8.26 5.74
CA GLU A 173 -23.04 8.40 4.34
C GLU A 173 -22.09 9.60 4.21
N THR A 174 -20.81 9.36 4.43
CA THR A 174 -19.76 10.37 4.26
C THR A 174 -19.59 10.71 2.78
N ARG A 175 -19.88 11.96 2.40
CA ARG A 175 -19.81 12.45 1.01
C ARG A 175 -18.80 13.59 0.81
N VAL A 176 -17.87 13.78 1.73
CA VAL A 176 -16.86 14.83 1.56
C VAL A 176 -15.82 14.38 0.55
N LEU A 177 -15.66 15.17 -0.52
CA LEU A 177 -14.63 14.92 -1.52
C LEU A 177 -13.28 15.42 -0.99
N PRO A 178 -12.23 14.59 -1.01
CA PRO A 178 -10.91 15.04 -0.61
C PRO A 178 -10.42 16.13 -1.58
N ARG A 179 -10.00 17.28 -1.05
CA ARG A 179 -9.28 18.30 -1.82
C ARG A 179 -7.83 17.87 -1.99
N ALA A 180 -7.23 18.20 -3.13
CA ALA A 180 -5.88 17.77 -3.50
C ALA A 180 -4.75 18.52 -2.79
N THR A 181 -5.06 19.34 -1.78
CA THR A 181 -4.08 20.21 -1.13
C THR A 181 -2.87 19.46 -0.55
N PHE A 182 -3.07 18.23 -0.04
CA PHE A 182 -1.97 17.36 0.42
C PHE A 182 -0.89 17.11 -0.65
N TRP A 183 -1.28 17.09 -1.93
CA TRP A 183 -0.39 16.79 -3.05
C TRP A 183 0.49 17.97 -3.47
N ASP A 184 0.25 19.19 -2.97
CA ASP A 184 1.11 20.34 -3.23
C ASP A 184 2.49 20.18 -2.55
N LYS A 185 3.54 20.20 -3.37
CA LYS A 185 4.94 20.12 -2.92
C LYS A 185 5.33 21.31 -2.04
N ASN A 186 4.87 22.51 -2.35
CA ASN A 186 5.27 23.72 -1.63
C ASN A 186 4.75 23.70 -0.20
N MET A 187 3.50 23.25 -0.02
CA MET A 187 2.90 23.11 1.30
C MET A 187 3.63 22.06 2.16
N ARG A 188 4.03 20.92 1.57
CA ARG A 188 4.83 19.90 2.27
C ARG A 188 6.21 20.41 2.69
N LEU A 189 6.90 21.14 1.80
CA LEU A 189 8.21 21.72 2.11
C LEU A 189 8.12 22.81 3.18
N LYS A 190 7.07 23.62 3.15
CA LYS A 190 6.80 24.62 4.19
C LYS A 190 6.58 23.96 5.55
N ALA A 191 5.77 22.91 5.63
CA ALA A 191 5.55 22.17 6.88
C ALA A 191 6.85 21.59 7.47
N LEU A 192 7.79 21.16 6.62
CA LEU A 192 9.11 20.70 7.05
C LEU A 192 10.01 21.84 7.52
N ALA A 193 9.97 22.99 6.85
CA ALA A 193 10.77 24.17 7.22
C ALA A 193 10.30 24.80 8.54
N ASP A 194 8.99 24.82 8.78
CA ASP A 194 8.38 25.39 9.99
C ASP A 194 8.52 24.45 11.21
N ARG A 195 9.01 23.20 11.01
CA ARG A 195 9.20 22.21 12.09
C ARG A 195 10.35 22.64 13.01
N MET A 196 10.01 23.01 14.24
CA MET A 196 10.98 23.29 15.30
C MET A 196 11.81 22.07 15.70
N THR A 197 13.02 22.30 16.21
CA THR A 197 13.89 21.24 16.73
C THR A 197 13.37 20.69 18.06
N ASP A 198 13.77 19.47 18.42
CA ASP A 198 13.38 18.87 19.71
C ASP A 198 13.89 19.69 20.90
N ALA A 199 15.06 20.32 20.76
CA ALA A 199 15.63 21.19 21.80
C ALA A 199 14.79 22.45 22.02
N GLU A 200 14.31 23.09 20.94
CA GLU A 200 13.43 24.26 21.01
C GLU A 200 12.07 23.89 21.59
N LEU A 201 11.50 22.76 21.17
CA LEU A 201 10.23 22.29 21.71
C LEU A 201 10.34 21.99 23.22
N ASN A 202 11.43 21.37 23.67
CA ASN A 202 11.64 21.10 25.09
C ASN A 202 11.83 22.39 25.90
N LYS A 203 12.51 23.41 25.34
CA LYS A 203 12.60 24.74 25.95
C LYS A 203 11.21 25.39 26.07
N LEU A 204 10.36 25.26 25.06
CA LEU A 204 8.98 25.76 25.10
C LEU A 204 8.17 25.03 26.18
N LYS A 205 8.27 23.69 26.25
CA LYS A 205 7.63 22.90 27.32
C LYS A 205 8.09 23.30 28.72
N GLY A 206 9.37 23.64 28.88
CA GLY A 206 9.90 24.14 30.16
C GLY A 206 9.41 25.54 30.55
N LYS A 207 8.97 26.35 29.59
CA LYS A 207 8.42 27.70 29.84
C LYS A 207 6.91 27.70 30.07
N CYS A 208 6.18 26.77 29.45
CA CYS A 208 4.74 26.66 29.58
C CYS A 208 4.38 25.68 30.72
N LEU A 209 3.63 26.15 31.72
CA LEU A 209 3.10 25.29 32.80
C LEU A 209 1.99 24.32 32.32
N GLY A 210 1.50 24.48 31.08
CA GLY A 210 0.45 23.66 30.47
C GLY A 210 0.83 23.13 29.08
N GLN A 211 -0.08 22.34 28.50
CA GLN A 211 0.11 21.76 27.17
C GLN A 211 0.19 22.85 26.09
N ILE A 212 1.23 22.79 25.25
CA ILE A 212 1.38 23.68 24.10
C ILE A 212 0.20 23.43 23.15
N LYS A 213 -0.52 24.49 22.80
CA LYS A 213 -1.73 24.39 21.99
C LYS A 213 -1.46 24.42 20.49
N GLU A 214 -0.53 25.27 20.07
CA GLU A 214 -0.29 25.58 18.67
C GLU A 214 1.21 25.64 18.38
N THR A 215 1.55 25.30 17.15
CA THR A 215 2.89 25.44 16.60
C THR A 215 2.84 26.08 15.22
N GLU A 216 3.96 26.62 14.75
CA GLU A 216 4.06 27.16 13.38
C GLU A 216 3.94 26.06 12.32
N ALA A 217 4.44 24.85 12.62
CA ALA A 217 4.39 23.70 11.74
C ALA A 217 2.96 23.15 11.61
N LYS A 218 2.27 23.52 10.52
CA LYS A 218 0.98 22.93 10.15
C LYS A 218 1.20 21.84 9.11
N ILE A 219 0.88 20.60 9.46
CA ILE A 219 1.24 19.41 8.68
C ILE A 219 -0.02 18.87 7.97
N PRO A 220 -0.02 18.75 6.63
CA PRO A 220 -1.11 18.08 5.93
C PRO A 220 -1.00 16.56 6.06
N VAL A 221 -2.10 15.91 6.38
CA VAL A 221 -2.23 14.45 6.51
C VAL A 221 -3.39 13.96 5.66
N LEU A 222 -3.20 12.81 5.01
CA LEU A 222 -4.24 12.12 4.27
C LEU A 222 -4.64 10.85 5.01
N VAL A 223 -5.89 10.78 5.46
CA VAL A 223 -6.45 9.58 6.09
C VAL A 223 -7.27 8.83 5.04
N VAL A 224 -6.90 7.57 4.79
CA VAL A 224 -7.56 6.73 3.78
C VAL A 224 -8.12 5.50 4.47
N PHE A 225 -9.45 5.36 4.47
CA PHE A 225 -10.13 4.20 5.01
C PHE A 225 -10.13 3.09 3.97
N ARG A 226 -9.76 1.88 4.42
CA ARG A 226 -9.78 0.69 3.57
C ARG A 226 -10.30 -0.50 4.36
N ASN A 227 -11.37 -1.10 3.84
CA ASN A 227 -11.89 -2.38 4.33
C ASN A 227 -11.07 -3.55 3.76
N GLY A 228 -10.11 -3.26 2.87
CA GLY A 228 -9.15 -4.22 2.33
C GLY A 228 -7.69 -3.77 2.30
N GLY A 229 -6.87 -4.35 3.19
CA GLY A 229 -5.41 -4.33 3.08
C GLY A 229 -4.96 -5.35 2.03
N SER A 230 -4.25 -4.89 1.01
CA SER A 230 -3.28 -5.66 0.22
C SER A 230 -2.32 -4.59 -0.30
N GLY A 231 -1.25 -4.37 0.45
CA GLY A 231 -0.33 -3.26 0.28
C GLY A 231 0.83 -3.46 1.24
N ARG A 232 2.08 -3.31 0.85
CA ARG A 232 3.17 -3.28 1.83
C ARG A 232 3.17 -1.96 2.60
N GLY A 233 3.53 -1.98 3.88
CA GLY A 233 3.81 -0.77 4.66
C GLY A 233 5.25 -0.31 4.44
N ASP A 234 5.49 0.63 3.52
CA ASP A 234 6.81 1.27 3.39
C ASP A 234 6.98 2.28 4.53
N THR A 235 7.91 2.00 5.43
CA THR A 235 8.23 2.83 6.59
C THR A 235 9.48 3.65 6.30
N LEU A 236 9.33 4.95 6.06
CA LEU A 236 10.39 5.95 6.13
C LEU A 236 9.90 7.14 6.99
N SER A 237 10.79 8.03 7.42
CA SER A 237 10.68 8.78 8.68
C SER A 237 9.46 9.71 8.84
N GLY A 238 8.45 9.20 9.55
CA GLY A 238 7.37 9.96 10.21
C GLY A 238 7.42 9.76 11.74
N MET A 239 8.62 9.71 12.31
CA MET A 239 8.88 9.26 13.69
C MET A 239 8.04 10.01 14.73
N ASP A 240 7.73 11.29 14.47
CA ASP A 240 6.95 12.07 15.42
C ASP A 240 5.51 11.60 15.56
N PHE A 241 4.90 11.20 14.43
CA PHE A 241 3.60 10.53 14.40
C PHE A 241 3.70 9.14 15.00
N TRP A 242 4.73 8.38 14.66
CA TRP A 242 4.93 7.03 15.17
C TRP A 242 4.96 6.98 16.71
N VAL A 243 5.72 7.86 17.35
CA VAL A 243 5.77 7.96 18.81
C VAL A 243 4.42 8.40 19.39
N ALA A 244 3.74 9.36 18.74
CA ALA A 244 2.43 9.82 19.19
C ALA A 244 1.37 8.70 19.16
N LEU A 245 1.43 7.80 18.17
CA LEU A 245 0.57 6.62 18.07
C LEU A 245 0.91 5.56 19.12
N GLN A 246 2.20 5.29 19.35
CA GLN A 246 2.63 4.31 20.36
C GLN A 246 2.29 4.71 21.79
N LEU A 247 2.33 6.01 22.09
CA LEU A 247 1.88 6.54 23.38
C LEU A 247 0.38 6.36 23.58
N ARG A 248 -0.39 6.16 22.50
CA ARG A 248 -1.82 5.80 22.54
C ARG A 248 -2.07 4.31 22.42
N THR A 249 -1.08 3.51 22.79
CA THR A 249 -1.13 2.03 22.80
C THR A 249 -1.17 1.34 21.43
N ALA A 250 -0.93 2.06 20.32
CA ALA A 250 -0.69 1.40 19.03
C ALA A 250 0.54 0.48 19.12
N ARG A 251 0.38 -0.76 18.66
CA ARG A 251 1.47 -1.75 18.61
C ARG A 251 2.06 -1.81 17.21
N ALA A 252 3.38 -1.94 17.15
CA ALA A 252 4.07 -2.16 15.89
C ALA A 252 3.83 -3.60 15.42
N SER A 253 3.45 -3.76 14.15
CA SER A 253 3.32 -5.04 13.48
C SER A 253 4.42 -5.21 12.44
N GLY A 254 5.02 -6.39 12.38
CA GLY A 254 6.02 -6.72 11.35
C GLY A 254 5.39 -7.23 10.06
N TRP A 255 6.25 -7.53 9.08
CA TRP A 255 5.83 -8.16 7.82
C TRP A 255 5.14 -9.50 8.03
N ARG A 256 5.59 -10.29 9.02
CA ARG A 256 4.97 -11.56 9.37
C ARG A 256 3.52 -11.39 9.82
N ASP A 257 3.26 -10.43 10.70
CA ASP A 257 1.91 -10.15 11.20
C ASP A 257 1.00 -9.64 10.08
N GLU A 258 1.56 -8.90 9.12
CA GLU A 258 0.82 -8.47 7.92
C GLU A 258 0.43 -9.66 7.02
N LEU A 259 1.34 -10.63 6.82
CA LEU A 259 1.03 -11.87 6.10
C LEU A 259 -0.05 -12.69 6.82
N GLU A 260 0.06 -12.84 8.14
CA GLU A 260 -0.94 -13.55 8.96
C GLU A 260 -2.31 -12.84 8.90
N ALA A 261 -2.34 -11.51 8.98
CA ALA A 261 -3.59 -10.74 8.84
C ALA A 261 -4.23 -10.89 7.45
N HIS A 262 -3.43 -10.97 6.38
CA HIS A 262 -3.95 -11.26 5.04
C HIS A 262 -4.54 -12.67 4.95
N LEU A 263 -3.84 -13.66 5.52
CA LEU A 263 -4.28 -15.05 5.55
C LEU A 263 -5.60 -15.20 6.33
N GLU A 264 -5.70 -14.60 7.51
CA GLU A 264 -6.94 -14.59 8.33
C GLU A 264 -8.09 -13.91 7.59
N ALA A 265 -7.80 -12.85 6.83
CA ALA A 265 -8.78 -12.19 5.98
C ALA A 265 -9.10 -12.97 4.69
N SER A 266 -8.52 -14.16 4.48
CA SER A 266 -8.64 -14.96 3.24
C SER A 266 -8.30 -14.14 1.99
N ARG A 267 -7.24 -13.33 2.07
CA ARG A 267 -6.76 -12.45 1.01
C ARG A 267 -5.36 -12.82 0.59
N PHE A 268 -5.12 -12.74 -0.72
CA PHE A 268 -3.78 -12.87 -1.28
C PHE A 268 -2.92 -11.64 -0.97
N CYS A 269 -1.72 -11.89 -0.48
CA CYS A 269 -0.67 -10.91 -0.28
C CYS A 269 0.31 -10.94 -1.46
N TYR A 270 0.45 -9.80 -2.14
CA TYR A 270 1.48 -9.65 -3.17
C TYR A 270 2.82 -9.25 -2.50
N PRO A 271 3.97 -9.78 -2.94
CA PRO A 271 4.15 -10.77 -4.01
C PRO A 271 4.06 -12.23 -3.56
N THR A 272 4.05 -12.52 -2.26
CA THR A 272 4.21 -13.87 -1.68
C THR A 272 3.22 -14.91 -2.21
N ASP A 273 1.94 -14.54 -2.36
CA ASP A 273 0.87 -15.48 -2.75
C ASP A 273 0.57 -15.46 -4.26
N VAL A 274 1.38 -14.74 -5.03
CA VAL A 274 1.19 -14.55 -6.48
C VAL A 274 2.33 -15.26 -7.18
N MET A 275 2.04 -16.24 -8.05
CA MET A 275 3.06 -17.05 -8.72
C MET A 275 3.23 -16.77 -10.21
N ASP A 276 2.23 -16.15 -10.85
CA ASP A 276 2.26 -15.85 -12.29
C ASP A 276 2.84 -14.46 -12.62
N THR A 277 3.50 -13.82 -11.65
CA THR A 277 4.27 -12.59 -11.82
C THR A 277 5.76 -12.84 -11.63
N LYS A 278 6.57 -11.93 -12.18
CA LYS A 278 8.02 -12.01 -12.01
C LYS A 278 8.42 -11.85 -10.54
N ALA A 279 7.87 -10.84 -9.84
CA ALA A 279 8.11 -10.66 -8.41
C ALA A 279 7.73 -11.90 -7.60
N GLY A 280 6.63 -12.55 -7.95
CA GLY A 280 6.19 -13.81 -7.37
C GLY A 280 7.20 -14.94 -7.52
N SER A 281 7.65 -15.17 -8.76
CA SER A 281 8.65 -16.19 -9.06
C SER A 281 9.99 -15.95 -8.35
N GLU A 282 10.41 -14.68 -8.22
CA GLU A 282 11.61 -14.29 -7.48
C GLU A 282 11.43 -14.52 -5.97
N ASP A 283 10.25 -14.25 -5.42
CA ASP A 283 9.91 -14.49 -4.01
C ASP A 283 9.96 -15.99 -3.66
N ILE A 284 9.33 -16.82 -4.49
CA ILE A 284 9.33 -18.28 -4.37
C ILE A 284 10.76 -18.82 -4.47
N ARG A 285 11.54 -18.35 -5.44
CA ARG A 285 12.95 -18.75 -5.59
C ARG A 285 13.79 -18.37 -4.38
N ARG A 286 13.58 -17.16 -3.82
CA ARG A 286 14.26 -16.71 -2.61
C ARG A 286 13.90 -17.61 -1.43
N MET A 287 12.62 -17.93 -1.27
CA MET A 287 12.11 -18.83 -0.23
C MET A 287 12.69 -20.24 -0.36
N GLN A 288 12.77 -20.77 -1.58
CA GLN A 288 13.40 -22.06 -1.89
C GLN A 288 14.85 -22.10 -1.41
N VAL A 289 15.67 -21.12 -1.83
CA VAL A 289 17.09 -21.04 -1.45
C VAL A 289 17.24 -20.94 0.07
N GLU A 290 16.41 -20.15 0.74
CA GLU A 290 16.43 -20.03 2.19
C GLU A 290 16.13 -21.37 2.88
N HIS A 291 15.15 -22.13 2.39
CA HIS A 291 14.79 -23.43 2.94
C HIS A 291 15.82 -24.51 2.65
N GLU A 292 16.39 -24.55 1.45
CA GLU A 292 17.49 -25.45 1.07
C GLU A 292 18.70 -25.22 1.98
N LEU A 293 19.12 -23.96 2.17
CA LEU A 293 20.21 -23.62 3.08
C LEU A 293 19.92 -24.04 4.53
N LYS A 294 18.68 -23.87 5.01
CA LYS A 294 18.27 -24.32 6.35
C LYS A 294 18.28 -25.85 6.47
N TYR A 295 17.90 -26.55 5.40
CA TYR A 295 17.92 -28.01 5.35
C TYR A 295 19.35 -28.55 5.33
N ASP A 296 20.23 -27.96 4.55
CA ASP A 296 21.63 -28.37 4.42
C ASP A 296 22.48 -28.07 5.66
N LYS A 297 22.12 -27.04 6.44
CA LYS A 297 22.74 -26.79 7.74
C LYS A 297 22.52 -27.92 8.75
N ARG A 298 21.48 -28.75 8.59
CA ARG A 298 21.24 -29.88 9.49
C ARG A 298 22.17 -31.04 9.12
N PRO A 299 22.68 -31.83 10.08
CA PRO A 299 23.45 -33.03 9.76
C PRO A 299 22.54 -34.10 9.13
N HIS A 300 23.10 -34.98 8.28
CA HIS A 300 22.34 -35.94 7.48
C HIS A 300 21.33 -36.78 8.28
N ASN A 301 21.72 -37.25 9.48
CA ASN A 301 20.87 -38.05 10.36
C ASN A 301 19.73 -37.26 11.06
N ARG A 302 19.77 -35.93 11.03
CA ARG A 302 18.72 -35.04 11.55
C ARG A 302 17.87 -34.42 10.44
N ARG A 303 18.20 -34.69 9.17
CA ARG A 303 17.42 -34.23 8.01
C ARG A 303 16.21 -35.13 7.78
N VAL A 304 15.13 -34.50 7.33
CA VAL A 304 13.92 -35.21 6.88
C VAL A 304 14.20 -35.83 5.50
N GLN A 305 13.96 -37.13 5.34
CA GLN A 305 14.17 -37.80 4.06
C GLN A 305 12.95 -37.65 3.13
N TYR A 306 12.80 -36.47 2.52
CA TYR A 306 11.63 -36.11 1.69
C TYR A 306 11.31 -37.12 0.59
N TRP A 307 12.29 -37.47 -0.25
CA TRP A 307 12.07 -38.44 -1.32
C TRP A 307 11.90 -39.87 -0.79
N ARG A 308 12.90 -40.38 -0.08
CA ARG A 308 12.95 -41.81 0.32
C ARG A 308 11.82 -42.24 1.26
N LYS A 309 11.32 -41.35 2.13
CA LYS A 309 10.30 -41.69 3.12
C LYS A 309 8.92 -41.08 2.83
N MET A 310 8.86 -39.91 2.19
CA MET A 310 7.59 -39.21 1.96
C MET A 310 7.20 -39.13 0.48
N SER A 311 8.05 -39.59 -0.44
CA SER A 311 7.84 -39.48 -1.90
C SER A 311 7.56 -38.04 -2.36
N VAL A 312 8.12 -37.06 -1.65
CA VAL A 312 7.99 -35.63 -2.00
C VAL A 312 9.11 -35.25 -2.94
N LYS A 313 8.76 -34.92 -4.19
CA LYS A 313 9.72 -34.53 -5.25
C LYS A 313 10.29 -33.13 -5.03
N TYR A 314 9.44 -32.17 -4.69
CA TYR A 314 9.79 -30.75 -4.51
C TYR A 314 9.45 -30.27 -3.10
N PRO A 315 10.34 -30.47 -2.10
CA PRO A 315 10.06 -30.11 -0.71
C PRO A 315 10.23 -28.63 -0.39
N PHE A 316 10.88 -27.85 -1.28
CA PHE A 316 11.22 -26.45 -1.05
C PHE A 316 10.79 -25.51 -2.19
N SER A 317 10.20 -26.05 -3.25
CA SER A 317 9.69 -25.29 -4.40
C SER A 317 8.28 -25.74 -4.76
N PHE A 318 7.61 -24.95 -5.59
CA PHE A 318 6.28 -25.24 -6.08
C PHE A 318 6.28 -25.28 -7.61
N GLU A 319 6.39 -26.47 -8.19
CA GLU A 319 6.39 -26.67 -9.65
C GLU A 319 4.97 -26.73 -10.22
N TYR A 320 4.25 -25.61 -10.17
CA TYR A 320 2.88 -25.51 -10.68
C TYR A 320 2.78 -25.79 -12.18
N GLU A 321 3.79 -25.42 -12.96
CA GLU A 321 3.82 -25.66 -14.40
C GLU A 321 3.87 -27.15 -14.72
N GLU A 322 4.70 -27.92 -14.01
CA GLU A 322 4.74 -29.38 -14.12
C GLU A 322 3.39 -29.99 -13.73
N LEU A 323 2.80 -29.55 -12.61
CA LEU A 323 1.50 -30.03 -12.14
C LEU A 323 0.40 -29.78 -13.18
N VAL A 324 0.33 -28.58 -13.75
CA VAL A 324 -0.70 -28.24 -14.75
C VAL A 324 -0.47 -29.03 -16.04
N ASN A 325 0.78 -29.20 -16.47
CA ASN A 325 1.12 -29.95 -17.67
C ASN A 325 0.81 -31.45 -17.53
N ASP A 326 1.00 -32.04 -16.36
CA ASP A 326 0.57 -33.42 -16.08
C ASP A 326 -0.94 -33.59 -16.21
N TRP A 327 -1.72 -32.61 -15.71
CA TRP A 327 -3.18 -32.62 -15.84
C TRP A 327 -3.64 -32.42 -17.29
N LEU A 328 -2.94 -31.58 -18.07
CA LEU A 328 -3.22 -31.38 -19.49
C LEU A 328 -2.92 -32.64 -20.30
N LYS A 329 -1.77 -33.27 -20.04
CA LYS A 329 -1.35 -34.52 -20.67
C LYS A 329 -2.35 -35.65 -20.39
N ALA A 330 -2.80 -35.79 -19.14
CA ALA A 330 -3.83 -36.77 -18.78
C ALA A 330 -5.17 -36.56 -19.52
N LYS A 331 -5.46 -35.32 -19.93
CA LYS A 331 -6.64 -34.95 -20.73
C LYS A 331 -6.38 -34.90 -22.24
N GLY A 332 -5.19 -35.31 -22.70
CA GLY A 332 -4.82 -35.27 -24.12
C GLY A 332 -4.70 -33.85 -24.69
N LYS A 333 -4.39 -32.85 -23.85
CA LYS A 333 -4.19 -31.45 -24.26
C LYS A 333 -2.71 -31.12 -24.36
N GLU A 334 -2.39 -30.11 -25.17
CA GLU A 334 -1.04 -29.58 -25.33
C GLU A 334 -0.51 -28.99 -24.02
N ALA A 335 0.80 -29.11 -23.82
CA ALA A 335 1.51 -28.51 -22.70
C ALA A 335 1.52 -26.98 -22.84
N ILE A 336 1.53 -26.29 -21.71
CA ILE A 336 1.67 -24.84 -21.62
C ILE A 336 3.05 -24.48 -21.09
N GLU A 337 3.61 -23.38 -21.61
CA GLU A 337 4.89 -22.84 -21.14
C GLU A 337 4.73 -22.11 -19.80
N HIS A 338 3.66 -21.33 -19.64
CA HIS A 338 3.44 -20.55 -18.43
C HIS A 338 2.02 -20.72 -17.90
N SER A 339 1.94 -21.00 -16.60
CA SER A 339 0.66 -21.00 -15.87
C SER A 339 0.21 -19.56 -15.60
N TYR A 340 -1.10 -19.33 -15.55
CA TYR A 340 -1.67 -18.03 -15.18
C TYR A 340 -2.80 -18.24 -14.17
N ILE A 341 -2.97 -17.27 -13.28
CA ILE A 341 -4.05 -17.29 -12.29
C ILE A 341 -5.23 -16.49 -12.83
N LEU A 342 -6.41 -17.13 -12.87
CA LEU A 342 -7.65 -16.47 -13.26
C LEU A 342 -8.09 -15.47 -12.18
N ARG A 343 -8.01 -14.16 -12.51
CA ARG A 343 -8.42 -13.05 -11.62
C ARG A 343 -9.68 -12.31 -12.05
N ASP A 344 -10.21 -12.61 -13.24
CA ASP A 344 -11.40 -11.94 -13.77
C ASP A 344 -12.62 -12.28 -12.90
N ARG A 345 -13.14 -11.29 -12.17
CA ARG A 345 -14.28 -11.45 -11.27
C ARG A 345 -15.52 -11.96 -11.98
N ARG A 346 -15.77 -11.59 -13.24
CA ARG A 346 -16.95 -12.04 -13.99
C ARG A 346 -16.84 -13.53 -14.28
N LEU A 347 -15.66 -13.98 -14.73
CA LEU A 347 -15.39 -15.39 -14.96
C LEU A 347 -15.44 -16.22 -13.66
N LEU A 348 -14.86 -15.70 -12.58
CA LEU A 348 -14.91 -16.36 -11.26
C LEU A 348 -16.34 -16.47 -10.72
N LEU A 349 -17.18 -15.45 -10.90
CA LEU A 349 -18.60 -15.50 -10.51
C LEU A 349 -19.37 -16.53 -11.34
N LEU A 350 -19.08 -16.65 -12.63
CA LEU A 350 -19.68 -17.68 -13.48
C LEU A 350 -19.23 -19.09 -13.10
N LEU A 351 -17.94 -19.27 -12.80
CA LEU A 351 -17.38 -20.53 -12.31
C LEU A 351 -18.05 -20.92 -10.98
N SER A 352 -18.20 -19.98 -10.05
CA SER A 352 -18.89 -20.20 -8.77
C SER A 352 -20.35 -20.63 -8.98
N LYS A 353 -21.12 -19.90 -9.81
CA LYS A 353 -22.50 -20.28 -10.15
C LYS A 353 -22.59 -21.64 -10.82
N TRP A 354 -21.61 -22.01 -11.65
CA TRP A 354 -21.53 -23.32 -12.27
C TRP A 354 -21.27 -24.43 -11.24
N MET A 355 -20.34 -24.22 -10.30
CA MET A 355 -20.07 -25.17 -9.21
C MET A 355 -21.29 -25.37 -8.29
N GLU A 356 -22.11 -24.33 -8.10
CA GLU A 356 -23.39 -24.41 -7.38
C GLU A 356 -24.53 -25.05 -8.20
N GLY A 357 -24.28 -25.46 -9.45
CA GLY A 357 -25.29 -26.04 -10.35
C GLY A 357 -26.29 -25.05 -10.93
N LYS A 358 -26.09 -23.74 -10.72
CA LYS A 358 -27.00 -22.66 -11.14
C LYS A 358 -26.72 -22.11 -12.54
N ALA A 359 -25.68 -22.59 -13.23
CA ALA A 359 -25.32 -22.14 -14.58
C ALA A 359 -24.84 -23.31 -15.47
N LYS A 360 -25.04 -23.20 -16.79
CA LYS A 360 -24.50 -24.15 -17.79
C LYS A 360 -23.08 -23.73 -18.21
N PHE A 361 -22.17 -24.69 -18.34
CA PHE A 361 -20.75 -24.45 -18.67
C PHE A 361 -20.53 -23.82 -20.06
N SER A 362 -21.51 -23.91 -20.98
CA SER A 362 -21.41 -23.36 -22.34
C SER A 362 -21.25 -21.83 -22.40
N GLY A 363 -21.63 -21.10 -21.35
CA GLY A 363 -21.40 -19.65 -21.26
C GLY A 363 -19.96 -19.26 -20.90
N LEU A 364 -19.18 -20.18 -20.29
CA LEU A 364 -17.78 -19.94 -19.92
C LEU A 364 -16.84 -20.03 -21.12
N THR A 365 -17.10 -20.97 -22.04
CA THR A 365 -16.28 -21.17 -23.24
C THR A 365 -16.45 -20.05 -24.27
N SER A 366 -17.63 -19.44 -24.39
CA SER A 366 -17.83 -18.31 -25.30
C SER A 366 -17.10 -17.05 -24.84
N ILE A 367 -17.07 -16.76 -23.52
CA ILE A 367 -16.41 -15.56 -22.97
C ILE A 367 -14.88 -15.69 -23.04
N LEU A 368 -14.34 -16.88 -22.75
CA LEU A 368 -12.90 -17.15 -22.90
C LEU A 368 -12.44 -17.01 -24.37
N ASN A 369 -13.32 -17.30 -25.33
CA ASN A 369 -13.04 -17.11 -26.76
C ASN A 369 -13.27 -15.64 -27.22
N HIS A 370 -14.24 -14.94 -26.66
CA HIS A 370 -14.52 -13.52 -26.97
C HIS A 370 -13.48 -12.56 -26.40
N GLN A 371 -12.75 -12.92 -25.33
CA GLN A 371 -11.62 -12.10 -24.84
C GLN A 371 -10.44 -12.00 -25.82
N LYS A 372 -10.47 -12.70 -26.96
CA LYS A 372 -9.55 -12.48 -28.09
C LYS A 372 -9.90 -11.25 -28.95
N TRP A 373 -11.06 -10.61 -28.75
CA TRP A 373 -11.51 -9.47 -29.55
C TRP A 373 -11.94 -8.31 -28.66
N ASN A 374 -10.99 -7.41 -28.37
CA ASN A 374 -11.18 -5.97 -28.18
C ASN A 374 -9.79 -5.32 -28.19
N VAL A 375 -9.11 -5.47 -29.34
CA VAL A 375 -8.02 -4.60 -29.75
C VAL A 375 -8.42 -4.12 -31.13
N SER A 376 -9.19 -3.05 -31.15
CA SER A 376 -9.44 -2.25 -32.36
C SER A 376 -9.06 -0.83 -31.98
N ASP A 377 -7.90 -0.43 -32.51
CA ASP A 377 -7.33 0.91 -32.69
C ASP A 377 -7.31 1.94 -31.54
#